data_AF-A0A3D1CGX0-F1
#
_entry.id   AF-A0A3D1CGX0-F1
#
_cell.length_a   1.000
_cell.length_b   1.000
_cell.length_c   1.000
_cell.angle_alpha   90.00
_cell.angle_beta   90.00
_cell.angle_gamma   90.00
#
_symmetry.space_group_name_H-M   'P 1'
#
loop_
_entity.id
_entity.type
_entity.pdbx_description
1 polymer ?
#
loop_
_entity_poly.entity_id
_entity_poly.type
_entity_poly.pdbx_seq_one_letter_code
_entity_poly.pdbx_strand_id
1 'polypeptide(L)'
;MIVTKPNHGSPIIGPGGTASPSLQTYFDDIELLLNSRLLGESVRLPVYTVSALPSAPRNIGGQIFVSNESGGAVPAFSDGTNWRRVTDRAIVT
;
A
#
# COMPACT_ATOMS: atom_id res chain seq x y z
N MET A 1 5.50 -9.26 -4.66
CA MET A 1 6.53 -10.23 -4.25
C MET A 1 7.01 -10.90 -5.52
N ILE A 2 8.32 -11.04 -5.76
CA ILE A 2 8.79 -11.74 -6.97
C ILE A 2 8.36 -13.19 -6.83
N VAL A 3 7.44 -13.64 -7.68
CA VAL A 3 6.83 -14.97 -7.59
C VAL A 3 7.45 -15.95 -8.58
N THR A 4 8.15 -15.44 -9.60
CA THR A 4 8.90 -16.26 -10.54
C THR A 4 10.37 -15.89 -10.48
N LYS A 5 11.27 -16.88 -10.39
CA LYS A 5 12.73 -16.68 -10.52
C LYS A 5 13.31 -17.85 -11.31
N PRO A 6 14.38 -17.65 -12.10
CA PRO A 6 15.05 -18.76 -12.75
C PRO A 6 15.65 -19.69 -11.70
N ASN A 7 15.56 -21.00 -11.93
CA ASN A 7 16.25 -21.98 -11.11
C ASN A 7 17.75 -21.94 -11.38
N HIS A 8 18.56 -22.39 -10.42
CA HIS A 8 20.00 -22.52 -10.65
C HIS A 8 20.28 -23.43 -11.86
N GLY A 9 21.15 -22.97 -12.76
CA GLY A 9 21.45 -23.68 -14.02
C GLY A 9 20.42 -23.47 -15.14
N SER A 10 19.39 -22.63 -14.94
CA SER A 10 18.49 -22.26 -16.04
C SER A 10 19.28 -21.57 -17.15
N PRO A 11 18.97 -21.86 -18.43
CA PRO A 11 19.63 -21.20 -19.54
C PRO A 11 19.34 -19.69 -19.49
N ILE A 12 20.37 -18.88 -19.74
CA ILE A 12 20.23 -17.42 -19.85
C ILE A 12 19.64 -17.04 -21.21
N ILE A 13 19.98 -17.82 -22.24
CA ILE A 13 19.59 -17.58 -23.63
C ILE A 13 18.66 -18.71 -24.08
N GLY A 14 17.50 -18.34 -24.61
CA GLY A 14 16.53 -19.24 -25.21
C GLY A 14 16.83 -19.56 -26.68
N PRO A 15 16.00 -20.41 -27.30
CA PRO A 15 16.09 -20.69 -28.73
C PRO A 15 16.00 -19.40 -29.55
N GLY A 16 16.95 -19.19 -30.47
CA GLY A 16 16.99 -17.98 -31.31
C GLY A 16 17.84 -16.83 -30.78
N GLY A 17 18.59 -17.03 -29.69
CA GLY A 17 19.54 -16.02 -29.18
C GLY A 17 18.91 -14.92 -28.32
N THR A 18 17.63 -15.04 -27.99
CA THR A 18 16.91 -14.13 -27.09
C THR A 18 17.11 -14.54 -25.63
N ALA A 19 16.74 -13.67 -24.68
CA ALA A 19 16.65 -14.07 -23.27
C ALA A 19 15.74 -15.30 -23.14
N SER A 20 16.10 -16.21 -22.24
CA SER A 20 15.24 -17.36 -21.97
C SER A 20 13.91 -16.91 -21.36
N PRO A 21 12.82 -17.67 -21.57
CA PRO A 21 11.51 -17.29 -21.03
C PRO A 21 11.53 -17.07 -19.51
N SER A 22 12.24 -17.91 -18.75
CA SER A 22 12.32 -17.78 -17.30
C SER A 22 13.08 -16.54 -16.85
N LEU A 23 14.11 -16.12 -17.60
CA LEU A 23 14.85 -14.90 -17.31
C LEU A 23 14.03 -13.66 -17.69
N GLN A 24 13.31 -13.70 -18.81
CA GLN A 24 12.44 -12.62 -19.24
C GLN A 24 11.35 -12.35 -18.19
N THR A 25 10.60 -13.38 -17.78
CA THR A 25 9.53 -13.23 -16.77
C THR A 25 10.06 -12.70 -15.43
N TYR A 26 11.27 -13.12 -15.03
CA TYR A 26 11.89 -12.61 -13.80
C TYR A 26 12.20 -11.12 -13.86
N PHE A 27 12.72 -10.63 -14.99
CA PHE A 27 12.98 -9.20 -15.16
C PHE A 27 11.67 -8.39 -15.25
N ASP A 28 10.66 -8.90 -15.94
CA ASP A 28 9.34 -8.27 -16.02
C ASP A 28 8.70 -8.16 -14.61
N ASP A 29 8.79 -9.22 -13.78
CA ASP A 29 8.32 -9.21 -12.39
C ASP A 29 9.11 -8.22 -11.52
N ILE A 30 10.43 -8.11 -11.71
CA ILE A 30 11.25 -7.12 -11.01
C ILE A 30 10.84 -5.71 -11.40
N GLU A 31 10.70 -5.42 -12.69
CA GLU A 31 10.27 -4.10 -13.17
C GLU A 31 8.92 -3.73 -12.59
N LEU A 32 7.95 -4.64 -12.63
CA LEU A 32 6.63 -4.43 -12.07
C LEU A 32 6.69 -4.11 -10.56
N LEU A 33 7.54 -4.83 -9.82
CA LEU A 33 7.67 -4.64 -8.37
C LEU A 33 8.46 -3.40 -7.99
N LEU A 34 9.48 -3.04 -8.77
CA LEU A 34 10.19 -1.79 -8.58
C LEU A 34 9.25 -0.62 -8.87
N ASN A 35 8.49 -0.67 -9.95
CA ASN A 35 7.51 0.37 -10.27
C ASN A 35 6.38 0.45 -9.23
N SER A 36 5.85 -0.67 -8.76
CA SER A 36 4.80 -0.65 -7.73
C SER A 36 5.31 -0.24 -6.35
N ARG A 37 6.51 -0.67 -5.95
CA ARG A 37 7.07 -0.36 -4.63
C ARG A 37 7.83 0.97 -4.54
N LEU A 38 8.47 1.42 -5.61
CA LEU A 38 9.28 2.64 -5.61
C LEU A 38 8.54 3.84 -6.21
N LEU A 39 7.58 3.63 -7.13
CA LEU A 39 6.92 4.73 -7.85
C LEU A 39 5.42 4.90 -7.53
N GLY A 40 4.87 4.14 -6.58
CA GLY A 40 3.66 4.55 -5.87
C GLY A 40 2.46 3.62 -6.00
N GLU A 41 2.39 2.60 -5.15
CA GLU A 41 1.08 2.19 -4.66
C GLU A 41 0.50 3.30 -3.76
N SER A 42 -0.79 3.59 -3.94
CA SER A 42 -1.53 4.44 -3.01
C SER A 42 -1.40 3.88 -1.59
N VAL A 43 -1.03 4.72 -0.62
CA VAL A 43 -1.02 4.33 0.79
C VAL A 43 -2.45 3.90 1.18
N ARG A 44 -2.62 2.62 1.52
CA ARG A 44 -3.89 2.09 2.02
C ARG A 44 -3.91 2.19 3.54
N LEU A 45 -4.77 3.06 4.06
CA LEU A 45 -4.98 3.20 5.49
C LEU A 45 -6.01 2.17 6.00
N PRO A 46 -5.89 1.69 7.25
CA PRO A 46 -6.94 0.92 7.90
C PRO A 46 -8.28 1.65 7.89
N VAL A 47 -9.35 0.95 7.51
CA VAL A 47 -10.69 1.54 7.33
C VAL A 47 -11.55 1.31 8.57
N TYR A 48 -12.18 2.38 9.05
CA TYR A 48 -13.14 2.34 10.17
C TYR A 48 -14.42 3.11 9.82
N THR A 49 -15.49 2.80 10.55
CA THR A 49 -16.63 3.71 10.69
C THR A 49 -16.42 4.60 11.91
N VAL A 50 -17.12 5.74 11.99
CA VAL A 50 -17.08 6.64 13.15
C VAL A 50 -17.34 5.87 14.47
N SER A 51 -18.31 4.95 14.47
CA SER A 51 -18.68 4.16 15.66
C SER A 51 -17.66 3.09 16.05
N ALA A 52 -16.77 2.70 15.13
CA ALA A 52 -15.79 1.63 15.33
C ALA A 52 -14.35 2.17 15.45
N LEU A 53 -14.18 3.47 15.67
CA LEU A 53 -12.86 4.08 15.80
C LEU A 53 -12.07 3.45 16.95
N PRO A 54 -10.79 3.07 16.71
CA PRO A 54 -9.93 2.61 17.79
C PRO A 54 -9.60 3.76 18.76
N SER A 55 -9.10 3.46 19.95
CA SER A 55 -8.74 4.49 20.93
C SER A 55 -7.69 5.47 20.39
N ALA A 56 -8.05 6.75 20.22
CA ALA A 56 -7.13 7.78 19.73
C ALA A 56 -5.88 7.95 20.63
N PRO A 57 -5.99 8.04 21.97
CA PRO A 57 -4.82 8.17 22.85
C PRO A 57 -3.82 7.00 22.76
N ARG A 58 -4.27 5.80 22.39
CA ARG A 58 -3.38 4.64 22.19
C ARG A 58 -2.69 4.61 20.83
N ASN A 59 -3.09 5.50 19.93
CA ASN A 59 -2.65 5.53 18.53
C ASN A 59 -2.13 6.92 18.12
N ILE A 60 -1.49 7.66 19.03
CA ILE A 60 -0.94 9.02 18.77
C ILE A 60 -0.11 9.02 17.48
N GLY A 61 -0.41 9.95 16.56
CA GLY A 61 0.29 10.06 15.26
C GLY A 61 -0.10 9.00 14.22
N GLY A 62 -0.95 8.03 14.59
CA GLY A 62 -1.50 7.04 13.66
C GLY A 62 -2.47 7.66 12.66
N GLN A 63 -2.61 7.01 11.50
CA GLN A 63 -3.53 7.41 10.42
C GLN A 63 -4.49 6.28 10.06
N ILE A 64 -5.74 6.66 9.77
CA ILE A 64 -6.83 5.77 9.36
C ILE A 64 -7.64 6.42 8.24
N PHE A 65 -8.50 5.62 7.59
CA PHE A 65 -9.53 6.10 6.69
C PHE A 65 -10.91 5.91 7.32
N VAL A 66 -11.70 6.98 7.41
CA VAL A 66 -13.06 6.93 7.98
C VAL A 66 -14.06 6.90 6.83
N SER A 67 -14.77 5.79 6.71
CA SER A 67 -15.63 5.50 5.54
C SER A 67 -16.98 6.23 5.55
N ASN A 68 -17.47 6.66 6.72
CA ASN A 68 -18.81 7.22 6.90
C ASN A 68 -18.82 8.51 7.75
N GLU A 69 -17.80 9.35 7.62
CA GLU A 69 -17.79 10.67 8.27
C GLU A 69 -18.88 11.57 7.67
N SER A 70 -19.43 12.48 8.48
CA SER A 70 -20.54 13.37 8.13
C SER A 70 -20.34 14.23 6.85
N GLY A 71 -19.09 14.57 6.50
CA GLY A 71 -18.71 15.31 5.29
C GLY A 71 -18.29 14.44 4.11
N GLY A 72 -18.42 13.11 4.23
CA GLY A 72 -17.93 12.13 3.26
C GLY A 72 -16.66 11.43 3.74
N ALA A 73 -16.32 10.30 3.10
CA ALA A 73 -15.20 9.48 3.51
C ALA A 73 -13.86 10.24 3.47
N VAL A 74 -13.07 10.16 4.55
CA VAL A 74 -11.92 11.04 4.74
C VAL A 74 -10.79 10.35 5.52
N PRO A 75 -9.51 10.59 5.17
CA PRO A 75 -8.38 10.26 6.03
C PRO A 75 -8.42 11.03 7.35
N ALA A 76 -8.08 10.36 8.45
CA ALA A 76 -7.99 10.97 9.77
C ALA A 76 -6.70 10.56 10.48
N PHE A 77 -6.22 11.41 11.38
CA PHE A 77 -5.05 11.15 12.23
C PHE A 77 -5.40 11.33 13.70
N SER A 78 -4.69 10.62 14.58
CA SER A 78 -4.85 10.81 16.02
C SER A 78 -3.97 11.95 16.52
N ASP A 79 -4.57 12.92 17.21
CA ASP A 79 -3.85 13.98 17.95
C ASP A 79 -3.50 13.58 19.39
N GLY A 80 -3.79 12.33 19.78
CA GLY A 80 -3.62 11.80 21.14
C GLY A 80 -4.80 11.99 22.07
N THR A 81 -5.85 12.68 21.64
CA THR A 81 -7.13 12.78 22.35
C THR A 81 -8.29 12.32 21.45
N ASN A 82 -8.30 12.75 20.20
CA ASN A 82 -9.35 12.51 19.21
C ASN A 82 -8.77 12.08 17.86
N TRP A 83 -9.62 11.46 17.05
CA TRP A 83 -9.37 11.36 15.61
C TRP A 83 -9.79 12.65 14.93
N ARG A 84 -8.90 13.24 14.15
CA ARG A 84 -9.15 14.48 13.40
C ARG A 84 -9.07 14.24 11.91
N ARG A 85 -9.99 14.86 11.16
CA ARG A 85 -9.96 14.85 9.70
C ARG A 85 -8.70 15.55 9.21
N VAL A 86 -8.05 14.99 8.20
CA VAL A 86 -6.84 15.58 7.60
C VAL A 86 -7.16 16.91 6.88
N THR A 87 -8.38 17.08 6.39
CA THR A 87 -8.81 18.23 5.59
C THR A 87 -8.90 19.54 6.38
N ASP A 88 -9.42 19.50 7.60
CA ASP A 88 -9.70 20.70 8.39
C ASP A 88 -9.38 20.59 9.89
N ARG A 89 -8.87 19.44 10.33
CA ARG A 89 -8.58 19.12 11.73
C ARG A 89 -9.80 19.15 12.65
N ALA A 90 -11.04 19.16 12.13
CA ALA A 90 -12.21 18.93 12.96
C ALA A 90 -12.19 17.49 13.51
N ILE A 91 -12.81 17.29 14.67
CA ILE A 91 -12.98 15.94 15.25
C ILE A 91 -13.90 15.15 14.31
N VAL A 92 -13.56 13.88 14.06
CA VAL A 92 -14.38 12.96 13.29
C VAL A 92 -15.72 12.73 14.00
N THR A 93 -16.83 12.88 13.27
CA THR A 93 -18.22 12.75 13.76
C THR A 93 -19.11 11.99 12.80
#